data_AF-A0A963TT28-F1
#
_entry.id   AF-A0A963TT28-F1
#
_cell.length_a   1.000
_cell.length_b   1.000
_cell.length_c   1.000
_cell.angle_alpha   90.00
_cell.angle_beta   90.00
_cell.angle_gamma   90.00
#
_symmetry.space_group_name_H-M   'P 1'
#
loop_
_entity.id
_entity.type
_entity.pdbx_description
1 polymer ?
#
loop_
_entity_poly.entity_id
_entity_poly.type
_entity_poly.pdbx_seq_one_letter_code
_entity_poly.pdbx_strand_id
1 'polypeptide(L)'
;MSNRIKTPRRTKAMRPQYFSDPNMDQMHAMIVAMAAEISVLYDRFDTMERIMDAKGVVSRSDIEDWRPDEAAYEDRKDKRDDLIRRIFRSVHDARARLDDK
;
A
#
# COMPACT_ATOMS: atom_id res chain seq x y z
N MET A 1 41.96 -7.64 28.37
CA MET A 1 40.74 -6.81 28.35
C MET A 1 40.45 -6.42 26.91
N SER A 2 39.41 -7.00 26.30
CA SER A 2 39.10 -6.79 24.88
C SER A 2 38.20 -5.56 24.72
N ASN A 3 38.69 -4.53 24.03
CA ASN A 3 38.00 -3.26 23.86
C ASN A 3 37.01 -3.38 22.68
N ARG A 4 35.70 -3.48 22.95
CA ARG A 4 34.67 -3.51 21.89
C ARG A 4 34.53 -2.12 21.28
N ILE A 5 34.94 -1.98 20.02
CA ILE A 5 34.67 -0.79 19.20
C ILE A 5 33.14 -0.69 19.04
N LYS A 6 32.52 0.30 19.68
CA LYS A 6 31.11 0.67 19.43
C LYS A 6 31.07 1.53 18.16
N THR A 7 30.75 0.93 17.02
CA THR A 7 30.44 1.68 15.81
C THR A 7 29.12 2.44 16.01
N PRO A 8 29.05 3.74 15.65
CA PRO A 8 27.81 4.50 15.73
C PRO A 8 26.78 3.89 14.78
N ARG A 9 25.58 3.59 15.29
CA ARG A 9 24.49 2.91 14.57
C ARG A 9 23.79 3.78 13.53
N ARG A 10 24.40 4.89 13.12
CA ARG A 10 23.80 5.88 12.22
C ARG A 10 24.85 6.26 11.17
N THR A 11 24.54 5.96 9.91
CA THR A 11 25.31 6.44 8.77
C THR A 11 25.26 7.97 8.75
N LYS A 12 26.42 8.60 8.57
CA LYS A 12 26.60 10.07 8.52
C LYS A 12 26.11 10.69 7.20
N ALA A 13 25.61 9.88 6.28
CA ALA A 13 25.10 10.33 4.99
C ALA A 13 23.74 11.02 5.20
N MET A 14 23.69 12.32 4.93
CA MET A 14 22.44 13.05 4.81
C MET A 14 21.63 12.41 3.68
N ARG A 15 20.36 12.08 3.93
CA ARG A 15 19.49 11.54 2.87
C ARG A 15 19.40 12.58 1.75
N PRO A 16 19.48 12.19 0.47
CA PRO A 16 19.28 13.12 -0.63
C PRO A 16 17.93 13.80 -0.47
N GLN A 17 17.92 15.13 -0.54
CA GLN A 17 16.70 15.92 -0.57
C GLN A 17 16.37 16.21 -2.04
N TYR A 18 15.20 15.81 -2.50
CA TYR A 18 14.79 15.97 -3.90
C TYR A 18 13.84 17.15 -4.08
N PHE A 19 12.94 17.38 -3.12
CA PHE A 19 11.98 18.49 -3.12
C PHE A 19 12.39 19.63 -2.19
N SER A 20 11.84 20.82 -2.41
CA SER A 20 12.09 21.99 -1.56
C SER A 20 11.59 21.81 -0.13
N ASP A 21 10.46 21.14 0.05
CA ASP A 21 9.91 20.76 1.36
C ASP A 21 10.37 19.33 1.73
N PRO A 22 11.14 19.14 2.82
CA PRO A 22 11.55 17.81 3.29
C PRO A 22 10.38 16.86 3.60
N ASN A 23 9.18 17.37 3.87
CA ASN A 23 7.99 16.54 4.08
C ASN A 23 7.51 15.89 2.76
N MET A 24 7.74 16.55 1.62
CA MET A 24 7.41 16.00 0.31
C MET A 24 8.30 14.81 -0.05
N ASP A 25 9.59 14.85 0.32
CA ASP A 25 10.50 13.71 0.15
C ASP A 25 10.07 12.51 1.01
N GLN A 26 9.61 12.76 2.23
CA GLN A 26 9.08 11.71 3.11
C GLN A 26 7.81 11.09 2.53
N MET A 27 6.87 11.91 2.07
CA MET A 27 5.65 11.43 1.40
C MET A 27 5.98 10.62 0.14
N HIS A 28 6.91 11.11 -0.69
CA HIS A 28 7.35 10.41 -1.89
C HIS A 28 7.97 9.04 -1.54
N ALA A 29 8.86 8.99 -0.54
CA ALA A 29 9.45 7.73 -0.08
C ALA A 29 8.40 6.73 0.41
N MET A 30 7.36 7.20 1.12
CA MET A 30 6.24 6.36 1.53
C MET A 30 5.45 5.82 0.34
N ILE A 31 5.19 6.65 -0.69
CA ILE A 31 4.50 6.22 -1.91
C ILE A 31 5.31 5.18 -2.67
N VAL A 32 6.63 5.38 -2.83
CA VAL A 32 7.52 4.42 -3.50
C VAL A 32 7.56 3.10 -2.75
N ALA A 33 7.68 3.13 -1.42
CA ALA A 33 7.64 1.92 -0.61
C ALA A 33 6.31 1.17 -0.78
N MET A 34 5.19 1.89 -0.73
CA MET A 34 3.86 1.30 -0.95
C MET A 34 3.71 0.71 -2.37
N ALA A 35 4.23 1.36 -3.40
CA ALA A 35 4.21 0.84 -4.77
C ALA A 35 5.02 -0.46 -4.90
N ALA A 36 6.16 -0.57 -4.20
CA ALA A 36 6.95 -1.79 -4.16
C ALA A 36 6.17 -2.95 -3.50
N GLU A 37 5.49 -2.69 -2.38
CA GLU A 37 4.65 -3.70 -1.72
C GLU A 37 3.47 -4.14 -2.61
N ILE A 38 2.85 -3.20 -3.33
CA ILE A 38 1.79 -3.51 -4.32
C ILE A 38 2.33 -4.42 -5.43
N SER A 39 3.55 -4.17 -5.93
CA SER A 39 4.20 -5.05 -6.93
C SER A 39 4.33 -6.48 -6.40
N VAL A 40 4.78 -6.65 -5.16
CA VAL A 40 4.93 -7.97 -4.52
C VAL A 40 3.57 -8.67 -4.37
N LEU A 41 2.50 -7.92 -4.06
CA LEU A 41 1.14 -8.46 -4.00
C LEU A 41 0.64 -8.94 -5.37
N TYR A 42 0.90 -8.19 -6.45
CA TYR A 42 0.55 -8.62 -7.81
C TYR A 42 1.29 -9.89 -8.21
N ASP A 43 2.60 -10.00 -7.93
CA ASP A 43 3.37 -11.22 -8.18
C ASP A 43 2.81 -12.41 -7.40
N ARG A 44 2.35 -12.17 -6.17
CA ARG A 44 1.72 -13.20 -5.35
C ARG A 44 0.39 -13.66 -5.94
N PHE A 45 -0.43 -12.75 -6.49
CA PHE A 45 -1.66 -13.11 -7.20
C PHE A 45 -1.38 -13.89 -8.49
N ASP A 46 -0.45 -13.44 -9.34
CA ASP A 46 -0.04 -14.19 -10.55
C ASP A 46 0.43 -15.60 -10.19
N THR A 47 1.21 -15.75 -9.12
CA THR A 47 1.63 -17.07 -8.63
C THR A 47 0.44 -17.95 -8.24
N MET A 48 -0.57 -17.39 -7.56
CA MET A 48 -1.78 -18.13 -7.18
C MET A 48 -2.55 -18.57 -8.42
N GLU A 49 -2.76 -17.67 -9.39
CA GLU A 49 -3.45 -17.96 -10.64
C GLU A 49 -2.78 -19.10 -11.41
N ARG A 50 -1.45 -19.05 -11.57
CA ARG A 50 -0.68 -20.11 -12.24
C ARG A 50 -0.82 -21.47 -11.55
N ILE A 51 -0.78 -21.48 -10.21
CA ILE A 51 -0.92 -22.72 -9.44
C ILE A 51 -2.35 -23.28 -9.58
N MET A 52 -3.38 -22.43 -9.57
CA MET A 52 -4.77 -22.86 -9.71
C MET A 52 -5.06 -23.42 -11.11
N ASP A 53 -4.52 -22.77 -12.15
CA ASP A 53 -4.63 -23.20 -13.54
C ASP A 53 -3.90 -24.53 -13.77
N ALA A 54 -2.66 -24.65 -13.29
CA ALA A 54 -1.88 -25.89 -13.37
C ALA A 54 -2.55 -27.07 -12.64
N LYS A 55 -3.37 -26.80 -11.62
CA LYS A 55 -4.16 -27.82 -10.90
C LYS A 55 -5.55 -28.06 -11.52
N GLY A 56 -5.93 -27.31 -12.54
CA GLY A 56 -7.25 -27.41 -13.20
C GLY A 56 -8.43 -27.01 -12.32
N VAL A 57 -8.21 -26.16 -11.30
CA VAL A 57 -9.28 -25.72 -10.37
C VAL A 57 -10.00 -24.48 -10.92
N VAL A 58 -9.22 -23.49 -11.34
CA VAL A 58 -9.69 -22.24 -11.97
C VAL A 58 -8.70 -21.92 -13.06
N SER A 59 -9.17 -21.78 -14.31
CA SER A 59 -8.33 -21.38 -15.42
C SER A 59 -8.08 -19.87 -15.41
N ARG A 60 -7.03 -19.42 -16.09
CA ARG A 60 -6.79 -17.97 -16.24
C ARG A 60 -7.91 -17.28 -17.00
N SER A 61 -8.51 -17.94 -18.00
CA SER A 61 -9.69 -17.42 -18.70
C SER A 61 -10.89 -17.24 -17.78
N ASP A 62 -11.11 -18.15 -16.83
CA ASP A 62 -12.22 -18.02 -15.87
C ASP A 62 -12.11 -16.72 -15.07
N ILE A 63 -10.88 -16.27 -14.75
CA ILE A 63 -10.63 -15.03 -14.01
C ILE A 63 -10.82 -13.80 -14.92
N GLU A 64 -10.26 -13.80 -16.12
CA GLU A 64 -10.34 -12.67 -17.07
C GLU A 64 -11.77 -12.43 -17.59
N ASP A 65 -12.52 -13.51 -17.80
CA ASP A 65 -13.90 -13.46 -18.28
C ASP A 65 -14.92 -13.24 -17.15
N TRP A 66 -14.49 -13.39 -15.89
CA TRP A 66 -15.36 -13.18 -14.75
C TRP A 66 -15.92 -11.75 -14.72
N ARG A 67 -17.22 -11.64 -14.53
CA ARG A 67 -17.91 -10.36 -14.33
C ARG A 67 -18.61 -10.39 -12.98
N PRO A 68 -18.49 -9.31 -12.17
CA PRO A 68 -19.19 -9.26 -10.90
C PRO A 68 -20.70 -9.24 -11.14
N ASP A 69 -21.44 -9.97 -10.31
CA ASP A 69 -22.86 -9.78 -10.15
C ASP A 69 -23.15 -8.61 -9.19
N GLU A 70 -24.42 -8.26 -9.03
CA GLU A 70 -24.85 -7.14 -8.19
C GLU A 70 -24.33 -7.29 -6.74
N ALA A 71 -24.36 -8.51 -6.20
CA ALA A 71 -23.89 -8.79 -4.86
C ALA A 71 -22.39 -8.53 -4.71
N ALA A 72 -21.57 -8.99 -5.67
CA ALA A 72 -20.13 -8.74 -5.68
C ALA A 72 -19.81 -7.25 -5.90
N TYR A 73 -20.63 -6.52 -6.66
CA TYR A 73 -20.48 -5.07 -6.84
C TYR A 73 -20.69 -4.31 -5.53
N GLU A 74 -21.79 -4.56 -4.83
CA GLU A 74 -22.08 -3.87 -3.57
C GLU A 74 -21.07 -4.23 -2.47
N ASP A 75 -20.65 -5.50 -2.34
CA ASP A 75 -19.58 -5.89 -1.41
C ASP A 75 -18.26 -5.14 -1.66
N ARG A 76 -17.87 -4.97 -2.93
CA ARG A 76 -16.67 -4.21 -3.30
C ARG A 76 -16.81 -2.73 -3.00
N LYS A 77 -18.01 -2.17 -3.21
CA LYS A 77 -18.31 -0.77 -2.92
C LYS A 77 -18.21 -0.50 -1.43
N ASP A 78 -18.83 -1.33 -0.59
CA ASP A 78 -18.77 -1.20 0.87
C ASP A 78 -17.33 -1.27 1.38
N LYS A 79 -16.55 -2.24 0.91
CA LYS A 79 -15.13 -2.37 1.25
C LYS A 79 -14.32 -1.13 0.85
N ARG A 80 -14.60 -0.55 -0.33
CA ARG A 80 -13.93 0.66 -0.82
C ARG A 80 -14.33 1.88 0.00
N ASP A 81 -15.61 2.03 0.32
CA ASP A 81 -16.10 3.14 1.14
C ASP A 81 -15.48 3.10 2.54
N ASP A 82 -15.37 1.92 3.15
CA ASP A 82 -14.68 1.74 4.42
C ASP A 82 -13.18 2.05 4.33
N LEU A 83 -12.53 1.67 3.23
CA LEU A 83 -11.13 2.05 2.99
C LEU A 83 -10.97 3.56 2.91
N ILE A 84 -11.82 4.24 2.13
CA ILE A 84 -11.81 5.70 1.99
C ILE A 84 -12.02 6.36 3.36
N ARG A 85 -13.05 5.94 4.12
CA ARG A 85 -13.30 6.46 5.48
C ARG A 85 -12.10 6.30 6.41
N ARG A 86 -11.41 5.16 6.35
CA ARG A 86 -10.20 4.93 7.17
C ARG A 86 -9.04 5.83 6.77
N ILE A 87 -8.78 5.98 5.47
CA ILE A 87 -7.68 6.81 4.95
C ILE A 87 -7.91 8.28 5.27
N PHE A 88 -9.14 8.78 5.07
CA PHE A 88 -9.45 10.21 5.18
C PHE A 88 -9.91 10.64 6.58
N ARG A 89 -9.94 9.74 7.56
CA ARG A 89 -10.38 10.05 8.93
C ARG A 89 -9.70 11.30 9.50
N SER A 90 -8.38 11.39 9.38
CA SER A 90 -7.62 12.53 9.91
C SER A 90 -7.97 13.86 9.23
N VAL A 91 -8.30 13.83 7.93
CA VAL A 91 -8.70 15.01 7.15
C VAL A 91 -10.10 15.47 7.57
N HIS A 92 -11.03 14.53 7.74
CA HIS A 92 -12.37 14.84 8.23
C HIS A 92 -12.34 15.43 9.65
N ASP A 93 -11.56 14.83 10.55
CA ASP A 93 -11.39 15.32 11.93
C ASP A 93 -10.76 16.73 11.96
N ALA A 94 -9.77 16.99 11.09
CA ALA A 94 -9.14 18.29 10.97
C ALA A 94 -10.13 19.37 10.47
N ARG A 95 -10.99 19.02 9.51
CA ARG A 95 -12.02 19.93 8.99
C ARG A 95 -13.07 20.28 10.05
N ALA A 96 -13.58 19.29 10.79
CA ALA A 96 -14.59 19.53 11.84
C ALA A 96 -14.11 20.54 12.90
N ARG A 97 -12.84 20.45 13.32
CA ARG A 97 -12.24 21.39 14.28
C ARG A 97 -12.10 22.83 13.75
N LEU A 98 -12.09 23.02 12.44
CA LEU A 98 -12.05 24.34 11.81
C LEU A 98 -13.45 24.93 11.70
N ASP A 99 -14.47 24.10 11.46
CA ASP A 99 -15.88 24.51 11.38
C ASP A 99 -16.45 24.86 12.79
N ASP A 100 -15.86 24.32 13.87
CA ASP A 100 -16.22 24.60 15.28
C ASP A 100 -15.60 25.91 15.86
N LYS A 101 -14.86 26.69 15.06
CA LYS A 101 -14.22 27.96 15.47
C LYS A 101 -14.83 29.17 14.78
#